data_AF-A0AAU6ZBF4-F1
#
_entry.id   AF-A0AAU6ZBF4-F1
#
_cell.length_a   1.000
_cell.length_b   1.000
_cell.length_c   1.000
_cell.angle_alpha   90.00
_cell.angle_beta   90.00
_cell.angle_gamma   90.00
#
_symmetry.space_group_name_H-M   'P 1'
#
loop_
_entity.id
_entity.type
_entity.pdbx_description
1 polymer ?
#
loop_
_entity_poly.entity_id
_entity_poly.type
_entity_poly.pdbx_seq_one_letter_code
_entity_poly.pdbx_strand_id
1 'polypeptide(L)' 'MRVLLSTYGSRGNGEPKVGLAARLRALGAEVQVCAPPDCAERLAKVNVPLVATGVMPAGVSL' A
#
# COMPACT_ATOMS: atom_id res chain seq x y z
N MET A 1 -9.88 11.68 10.54
CA MET A 1 -9.90 10.26 10.98
C MET A 1 -8.62 9.59 10.46
N ARG A 2 -7.96 8.74 11.25
CA ARG A 2 -6.65 8.15 10.89
C ARG A 2 -6.79 6.64 10.66
N VAL A 3 -6.30 6.12 9.54
CA VAL A 3 -6.48 4.73 9.13
C VAL A 3 -5.13 4.13 8.69
N LEU A 4 -4.78 2.98 9.28
CA LEU A 4 -3.63 2.18 8.88
C LEU A 4 -4.11 0.91 8.17
N LEU A 5 -3.63 0.68 6.96
CA LEU A 5 -3.87 -0.56 6.22
C LEU A 5 -2.60 -1.40 6.21
N SER A 6 -2.64 -2.57 6.81
CA SER A 6 -1.52 -3.52 6.79
C SER A 6 -1.76 -4.61 5.75
N THR A 7 -0.73 -4.95 4.96
CA THR A 7 -0.84 -5.94 3.89
C THR A 7 0.41 -6.81 3.85
N TYR A 8 0.23 -8.11 3.64
CA TYR A 8 1.29 -9.09 3.51
C TYR A 8 0.92 -10.09 2.40
N GLY A 9 1.86 -10.41 1.51
CA GLY A 9 1.70 -11.33 0.37
C GLY A 9 1.70 -10.66 -1.01
N SER A 10 2.42 -11.26 -1.96
CA SER A 10 2.63 -10.75 -3.32
C SER A 10 1.50 -11.15 -4.28
N ARG A 11 1.26 -10.27 -5.26
CA ARG A 11 0.54 -10.48 -6.54
C ARG A 11 -1.00 -10.56 -6.61
N GLY A 12 -1.75 -10.62 -5.50
CA GLY A 12 -3.24 -10.69 -5.57
C GLY A 12 -4.03 -9.61 -4.83
N ASN A 13 -3.45 -8.95 -3.84
CA ASN A 13 -4.21 -8.16 -2.83
C ASN A 13 -4.00 -6.64 -2.89
N GLY A 14 -3.21 -6.13 -3.85
CA GLY A 14 -2.83 -4.71 -3.90
C GLY A 14 -3.94 -3.80 -4.44
N GLU A 15 -4.56 -4.17 -5.56
CA GLU A 15 -5.56 -3.36 -6.27
C GLU A 15 -6.77 -2.96 -5.41
N PRO A 16 -7.42 -3.91 -4.70
CA PRO A 16 -8.57 -3.57 -3.86
C PRO A 16 -8.19 -2.62 -2.72
N LYS A 17 -6.97 -2.73 -2.20
CA LYS A 17 -6.48 -1.91 -1.09
C LYS A 17 -6.05 -0.51 -1.54
N VAL A 18 -5.49 -0.38 -2.73
CA VAL A 18 -5.22 0.90 -3.39
C VAL A 18 -6.52 1.67 -3.62
N GLY A 19 -7.56 1.00 -4.14
CA GLY A 19 -8.89 1.60 -4.34
C GLY A 19 -9.54 2.03 -3.03
N LEU A 20 -9.47 1.18 -1.99
CA LEU A 20 -9.96 1.50 -0.66
C LEU A 20 -9.22 2.71 -0.05
N ALA A 21 -7.89 2.73 -0.12
CA ALA A 21 -7.07 3.81 0.41
C ALA A 21 -7.37 5.14 -0.30
N ALA A 22 -7.55 5.11 -1.62
CA ALA A 22 -7.94 6.29 -2.41
C ALA A 22 -9.31 6.83 -1.99
N ARG A 23 -10.32 5.95 -1.79
CA ARG A 23 -11.65 6.40 -1.35
C ARG A 23 -11.66 6.95 0.08
N LEU A 24 -10.94 6.32 1.01
CA LEU A 24 -10.82 6.82 2.39
C LEU A 24 -10.18 8.21 2.42
N ARG A 25 -9.15 8.42 1.60
CA ARG A 25 -8.53 9.74 1.43
C ARG A 25 -9.49 10.77 0.84
N ALA A 26 -10.28 10.40 -0.17
CA ALA A 26 -11.30 11.29 -0.75
C ALA A 26 -12.35 11.72 0.28
N LEU A 27 -12.59 10.91 1.31
CA LEU A 27 -13.46 11.22 2.45
C LEU A 27 -12.77 12.04 3.55
N GLY A 28 -11.52 12.49 3.36
CA GLY A 28 -10.77 13.30 4.32
C GLY A 28 -10.06 12.49 5.41
N ALA A 29 -9.88 11.18 5.23
CA ALA A 29 -9.08 10.38 6.16
C ALA A 29 -7.58 10.49 5.87
N GLU A 30 -6.78 10.53 6.93
CA GLU A 30 -5.33 10.32 6.86
C GLU A 30 -5.07 8.81 6.74
N VAL A 31 -4.55 8.37 5.60
CA VAL A 31 -4.35 6.95 5.29
C VAL A 31 -2.88 6.65 5.08
N GLN A 32 -2.40 5.57 5.70
CA GLN A 32 -1.07 5.03 5.51
C GLN A 32 -1.14 3.53 5.26
N VAL A 33 -0.25 3.00 4.41
CA VAL A 33 -0.19 1.57 4.09
C VAL A 33 1.13 1.00 4.56
N CYS A 34 1.09 -0.12 5.29
CA CYS A 34 2.25 -0.93 5.62
C CYS A 34 2.28 -2.16 4.71
N ALA A 35 3.29 -2.27 3.84
CA ALA A 35 3.40 -3.36 2.87
C ALA A 35 4.86 -3.57 2.42
N PRO A 36 5.17 -4.71 1.77
CA PRO A 36 6.44 -4.88 1.08
C PRO A 36 6.64 -3.83 -0.05
N PRO A 37 7.90 -3.55 -0.46
CA PRO A 37 8.22 -2.46 -1.38
C PRO A 37 7.70 -2.65 -2.81
N ASP A 38 7.30 -3.87 -3.21
CA ASP A 38 6.70 -4.17 -4.52
C ASP A 38 5.36 -3.44 -4.76
N CYS A 39 4.72 -2.96 -3.69
CA CYS A 39 3.48 -2.20 -3.76
C CYS A 39 3.68 -0.68 -3.97
N ALA A 40 4.92 -0.18 -3.93
CA ALA A 40 5.22 1.26 -3.90
C ALA A 40 4.70 2.03 -5.12
N GLU A 41 4.91 1.51 -6.33
CA GLU A 41 4.49 2.20 -7.57
C GLU A 41 2.97 2.38 -7.64
N ARG A 42 2.21 1.38 -7.18
CA ARG A 42 0.74 1.40 -7.20
C ARG A 42 0.18 2.39 -6.18
N LEU A 43 0.80 2.50 -5.01
CA LEU A 43 0.42 3.45 -3.97
C LEU A 43 0.80 4.89 -4.33
N ALA A 44 1.92 5.09 -5.00
CA ALA A 44 2.34 6.39 -5.52
C ALA A 44 1.31 6.95 -6.52
N LYS A 45 0.73 6.12 -7.41
CA LYS A 45 -0.31 6.53 -8.36
C LYS A 45 -1.56 7.12 -7.69
N VAL A 46 -1.84 6.71 -6.45
CA VAL A 46 -2.97 7.23 -5.66
C VAL A 46 -2.50 8.14 -4.51
N ASN A 47 -1.26 8.63 -4.53
CA ASN A 47 -0.65 9.48 -3.51
C ASN A 47 -0.75 8.94 -2.06
N VAL A 48 -0.86 7.62 -1.88
CA VAL A 48 -0.94 6.97 -0.56
C VAL A 48 0.46 6.69 -0.03
N PRO A 49 0.83 7.18 1.17
CA PRO A 49 2.12 6.91 1.75
C PRO A 49 2.28 5.42 2.11
N LEU A 50 3.40 4.85 1.66
CA LEU A 50 3.83 3.50 2.00
C LEU A 50 4.86 3.56 3.14
N VAL A 51 4.66 2.75 4.16
CA VAL A 51 5.68 2.34 5.11
C VAL A 51 6.12 0.94 4.74
N ALA A 52 7.36 0.83 4.26
CA ALA A 52 7.92 -0.45 3.86
C ALA A 52 8.08 -1.34 5.10
N THR A 53 7.46 -2.52 5.05
CA THR A 53 7.60 -3.55 6.08
C THR A 53 8.42 -4.72 5.56
N GLY A 54 9.56 -4.99 6.21
CA GLY A 54 10.49 -6.05 5.85
C GLY A 54 11.54 -5.62 4.81
N VAL A 55 12.60 -6.40 4.70
CA VAL A 55 13.60 -6.30 3.62
C VAL A 55 13.25 -7.31 2.54
N MET A 56 12.84 -6.83 1.36
CA MET A 56 12.83 -7.68 0.16
C MET A 56 14.23 -7.58 -0.46
N PRO A 57 14.99 -8.69 -0.60
CA PRO A 57 16.22 -8.67 -1.37
C PRO A 57 15.88 -8.29 -2.83
N ALA A 58 16.59 -7.30 -3.37
CA ALA A 58 16.43 -6.91 -4.76
C ALA A 58 16.69 -8.12 -5.67
N GLY A 59 15.70 -8.51 -6.48
CA GLY A 59 15.85 -9.55 -7.50
C GLY A 59 15.07 -10.85 -7.29
N VAL A 60 14.32 -11.03 -6.19
CA VAL A 60 13.40 -12.17 -6.07
C VAL A 60 12.04 -11.79 -6.62
N SER A 61 11.82 -12.07 -7.90
CA SER A 61 10.48 -12.07 -8.48
C SER A 61 9.85 -13.44 -8.20
N LEU A 62 8.85 -13.49 -7.31
CA LEU A 62 7.91 -14.62 -7.23
C LEU A 62 6.85 -14.50 -8.34
#